data_AF-A0A1B7W383-F1
#
_entry.id   AF-A0A1B7W383-F1
#
_cell.length_a   1.000
_cell.length_b   1.000
_cell.length_c   1.000
_cell.angle_alpha   90.00
_cell.angle_beta   90.00
_cell.angle_gamma   90.00
#
_symmetry.space_group_name_H-M   'P 1'
#
loop_
_entity.id
_entity.type
_entity.pdbx_description
1 polymer ?
#
loop_
_entity_poly.entity_id
_entity_poly.type
_entity_poly.pdbx_seq_one_letter_code
_entity_poly.pdbx_strand_id
1 'polypeptide(L)'
;MIHHFCVDIDATKTSQLITFNRNTINNYFLFFRQAIYYHQLLECQRFGGTVEIDESYFGASRQRGFHGKLKRGRGTQKQPVFGIIQRFDENNKKLVFTQIVDDCKKDTLIPIIQGKVELTATINADSWKSYDALVSVGYDKLFRVNHGK
;
A
#
# COMPACT_ATOMS: atom_id res chain seq x y z
N MET A 1 19.49 15.76 -6.25
CA MET A 1 18.90 14.41 -6.08
C MET A 1 17.58 14.45 -5.32
N ILE A 2 17.52 14.99 -4.09
CA ILE A 2 16.28 14.99 -3.29
C ILE A 2 15.09 15.67 -3.98
N HIS A 3 15.29 16.84 -4.61
CA HIS A 3 14.23 17.49 -5.39
C HIS A 3 13.65 16.58 -6.47
N HIS A 4 14.51 15.84 -7.19
CA HIS A 4 14.10 14.94 -8.27
C HIS A 4 13.32 13.74 -7.74
N PHE A 5 13.72 13.23 -6.57
CA PHE A 5 12.97 12.21 -5.85
C PHE A 5 11.58 12.72 -5.45
N CYS A 6 11.48 13.95 -4.92
CA CYS A 6 10.21 14.53 -4.48
C CYS A 6 9.23 14.79 -5.64
N VAL A 7 9.72 15.05 -6.85
CA VAL A 7 8.89 15.23 -8.06
C VAL A 7 8.76 13.96 -8.90
N ASP A 8 9.09 12.80 -8.33
CA ASP A 8 8.95 11.46 -8.94
C ASP A 8 9.69 11.28 -10.29
N ILE A 9 10.88 11.89 -10.43
CA ILE A 9 11.75 11.64 -11.58
C ILE A 9 12.56 10.38 -11.31
N ASP A 10 12.50 9.41 -12.24
CA ASP A 10 13.25 8.17 -12.12
C ASP A 10 14.78 8.38 -12.11
N ALA A 11 15.51 7.39 -11.57
CA ALA A 11 16.96 7.49 -11.38
C ALA A 11 17.73 7.60 -12.71
N THR A 12 17.20 7.06 -13.80
CA THR A 12 17.84 7.13 -15.13
C THR A 12 17.76 8.55 -15.68
N LYS A 13 16.59 9.17 -15.65
CA LYS A 13 16.40 10.58 -16.03
C LYS A 13 17.18 11.51 -15.10
N THR A 14 17.15 11.26 -13.80
CA THR A 14 17.93 12.04 -12.83
C THR A 14 19.42 11.96 -13.16
N SER A 15 19.93 10.78 -13.53
CA SER A 15 21.34 10.60 -13.93
C SER A 15 21.72 11.48 -15.11
N GLN A 16 20.82 11.63 -16.08
CA GLN A 16 21.01 12.51 -17.23
C GLN A 16 20.92 13.99 -16.85
N LEU A 17 19.98 14.38 -15.98
CA LEU A 17 19.74 15.78 -15.62
C LEU A 17 20.84 16.39 -14.76
N ILE A 18 21.40 15.64 -13.80
CA ILE A 18 22.41 16.14 -12.87
C ILE A 18 23.81 15.56 -13.13
N THR A 19 23.98 14.76 -14.18
CA THR A 19 25.27 14.16 -14.59
C THR A 19 25.98 13.33 -13.49
N PHE A 20 25.21 12.58 -12.71
CA PHE A 20 25.72 11.63 -11.72
C PHE A 20 25.50 10.18 -12.14
N ASN A 21 26.33 9.26 -11.63
CA ASN A 21 26.13 7.83 -11.86
C ASN A 21 24.75 7.37 -11.37
N ARG A 22 24.01 6.64 -12.23
CA ARG A 22 22.68 6.09 -11.92
C ARG A 22 22.66 5.22 -10.65
N ASN A 23 23.71 4.44 -10.38
CA ASN A 23 23.82 3.62 -9.17
C ASN A 23 23.93 4.48 -7.92
N THR A 24 24.70 5.57 -7.97
CA THR A 24 24.78 6.55 -6.88
C THR A 24 23.41 7.15 -6.60
N ILE A 25 22.66 7.55 -7.63
CA ILE A 25 21.30 8.09 -7.48
C ILE A 25 20.35 7.06 -6.88
N ASN A 26 20.43 5.79 -7.33
CA ASN A 26 19.63 4.71 -6.75
C ASN A 26 19.92 4.53 -5.25
N ASN A 27 21.18 4.62 -4.82
CA ASN A 27 21.54 4.52 -3.41
C ASN A 27 20.90 5.66 -2.60
N TYR A 28 20.95 6.91 -3.09
CA TYR A 28 20.29 8.04 -2.43
C TYR A 28 18.77 7.88 -2.41
N PHE A 29 18.15 7.44 -3.52
CA PHE A 29 16.71 7.20 -3.57
C PHE A 29 16.28 6.10 -2.60
N LEU A 30 17.09 5.04 -2.45
CA LEU A 30 16.85 4.00 -1.46
C LEU A 30 16.94 4.57 -0.04
N PHE A 31 17.97 5.37 0.25
CA PHE A 31 18.11 6.03 1.54
C PHE A 31 16.90 6.91 1.88
N PHE A 32 16.40 7.69 0.93
CA PHE A 32 15.19 8.51 1.14
C PHE A 32 13.95 7.66 1.43
N ARG A 33 13.76 6.56 0.68
CA ARG A 33 12.65 5.61 0.94
C ARG A 33 12.75 4.98 2.33
N GLN A 34 13.96 4.61 2.76
CA GLN A 34 14.19 4.07 4.11
C GLN A 34 13.88 5.12 5.18
N ALA A 35 14.32 6.36 5.00
CA ALA A 35 13.99 7.45 5.93
C ALA A 35 12.48 7.68 6.06
N ILE A 36 11.76 7.69 4.93
CA ILE A 36 10.29 7.78 4.92
C ILE A 36 9.66 6.58 5.65
N TYR A 37 10.14 5.36 5.38
CA TYR A 37 9.66 4.16 6.03
C TYR A 37 9.87 4.20 7.56
N TYR A 38 11.06 4.56 8.02
CA TYR A 38 11.35 4.69 9.45
C TYR A 38 10.51 5.77 10.12
N HIS A 39 10.31 6.91 9.44
CA HIS A 39 9.43 7.97 9.94
C HIS A 39 7.99 7.46 10.11
N GLN A 40 7.44 6.78 9.11
CA GLN A 40 6.10 6.19 9.17
C GLN A 40 5.98 5.12 10.27
N LEU A 41 7.04 4.34 10.49
CA LEU A 41 7.06 3.32 11.53
C LEU A 41 6.99 3.95 12.94
N LEU A 42 7.68 5.06 13.16
CA LEU A 42 7.69 5.78 14.44
C LEU A 42 6.36 6.50 14.71
N GLU A 43 5.68 6.98 13.67
CA GLU A 43 4.37 7.63 13.78
C GLU A 43 3.20 6.65 13.95
N CYS A 44 3.45 5.40 14.35
CA CYS A 44 2.46 4.33 14.46
C CYS A 44 1.33 4.63 15.47
N GLN A 45 0.36 5.42 15.04
CA GLN A 45 -0.98 5.52 15.61
C GLN A 45 -1.89 4.50 14.94
N ARG A 46 -2.97 4.12 15.64
CA ARG A 46 -4.08 3.43 15.00
C ARG A 46 -4.79 4.43 14.07
N PHE A 47 -5.16 3.95 12.90
CA PHE A 47 -5.91 4.71 11.91
C PHE A 47 -7.36 4.86 12.40
N GLY A 48 -7.78 6.11 12.59
CA GLY A 48 -9.14 6.50 12.97
C GLY A 48 -9.87 7.20 11.84
N GLY A 49 -11.07 7.70 12.12
CA GLY A 49 -11.85 8.49 11.16
C GLY A 49 -12.25 7.68 9.92
N THR A 50 -11.99 8.22 8.72
CA THR A 50 -12.28 7.53 7.44
C THR A 50 -11.01 6.94 6.87
N VAL A 51 -11.00 5.61 6.73
CA VAL A 51 -9.87 4.84 6.22
C VAL A 51 -10.26 4.11 4.93
N GLU A 52 -9.33 4.05 3.99
CA GLU A 52 -9.41 3.26 2.77
C GLU A 52 -8.44 2.08 2.88
N ILE A 53 -8.91 0.90 2.51
CA ILE A 53 -8.09 -0.32 2.47
C ILE A 53 -8.09 -0.90 1.07
N ASP A 54 -6.92 -1.34 0.60
CA ASP A 54 -6.76 -1.90 -0.75
C ASP A 54 -5.62 -2.91 -0.82
N GLU A 55 -5.67 -3.77 -1.85
CA GLU A 55 -4.63 -4.75 -2.14
C GLU A 55 -3.99 -4.49 -3.51
N SER A 56 -2.69 -4.28 -3.50
CA SER A 56 -1.88 -4.07 -4.70
C SER A 56 -0.98 -5.27 -4.99
N TYR A 57 -0.72 -5.54 -6.27
CA TYR A 57 0.07 -6.69 -6.72
C TYR A 57 1.30 -6.24 -7.50
N PHE A 58 2.47 -6.35 -6.87
CA PHE A 58 3.75 -5.88 -7.40
C PHE A 58 4.60 -7.02 -7.93
N GLY A 59 5.22 -6.81 -9.08
CA GLY A 59 6.10 -7.81 -9.71
C GLY A 59 6.05 -7.75 -11.22
N ALA A 60 6.87 -8.58 -11.84
CA ALA A 60 7.03 -8.60 -13.29
C ALA A 60 5.67 -8.84 -13.99
N SER A 61 5.42 -8.07 -15.05
CA SER A 61 4.26 -8.29 -15.92
C SER A 61 4.35 -9.63 -16.65
N ARG A 62 5.57 -10.11 -16.93
CA ARG A 62 5.86 -11.43 -17.50
C ARG A 62 7.03 -12.06 -16.75
N GLN A 63 6.81 -13.24 -16.19
CA GLN A 63 7.86 -14.01 -15.54
C GLN A 63 8.57 -14.87 -16.59
N ARG A 64 9.91 -14.77 -16.66
CA ARG A 64 10.71 -15.54 -17.61
C ARG A 64 10.57 -17.04 -17.29
N GLY A 65 10.33 -17.87 -18.31
CA GLY A 65 10.14 -19.32 -18.16
C GLY A 65 8.75 -19.75 -17.69
N PHE A 66 7.83 -18.83 -17.39
CA PHE A 66 6.44 -19.17 -17.09
C PHE A 66 5.60 -19.18 -18.38
N HIS A 67 5.00 -20.34 -18.68
CA HIS A 67 4.20 -20.57 -19.90
C HIS A 67 2.69 -20.61 -19.65
N GLY A 68 2.25 -20.46 -18.40
CA GLY A 68 0.83 -20.44 -18.04
C GLY A 68 0.14 -19.09 -18.29
N LYS A 69 -1.19 -19.07 -18.16
CA LYS A 69 -1.98 -17.84 -18.25
C LYS A 69 -1.66 -16.93 -17.06
N LEU A 70 -1.15 -15.73 -17.37
CA LEU A 70 -0.90 -14.69 -16.37
C LEU A 70 -2.23 -14.11 -15.88
N LYS A 71 -2.41 -14.05 -14.56
CA LYS A 71 -3.58 -13.42 -13.91
C LYS A 71 -3.23 -12.01 -13.44
N ARG A 72 -4.23 -11.12 -13.46
CA ARG A 72 -4.18 -9.80 -12.83
C ARG A 72 -4.89 -9.89 -11.47
N GLY A 73 -4.41 -9.16 -10.46
CA GLY A 73 -4.97 -9.22 -9.12
C GLY A 73 -4.78 -10.59 -8.46
N ARG A 74 -5.71 -11.03 -7.61
CA ARG A 74 -5.58 -12.28 -6.85
C ARG A 74 -5.37 -13.53 -7.72
N GLY A 75 -4.59 -14.46 -7.18
CA GLY A 75 -4.15 -15.67 -7.90
C GLY A 75 -3.07 -15.40 -8.95
N THR A 76 -2.53 -14.19 -9.00
CA THR A 76 -1.28 -13.87 -9.72
C THR A 76 -0.06 -14.38 -8.94
N GLN A 77 1.09 -14.45 -9.61
CA GLN A 77 2.40 -14.75 -8.99
C GLN A 77 3.14 -13.50 -8.50
N LYS A 78 2.51 -12.33 -8.63
CA LYS A 78 3.03 -11.07 -8.09
C LYS A 78 2.92 -11.05 -6.57
N GLN A 79 3.84 -10.34 -5.93
CA GLN A 79 3.85 -10.09 -4.50
C GLN A 79 2.64 -9.21 -4.12
N PRO A 80 1.73 -9.69 -3.27
CA PRO A 80 0.69 -8.84 -2.71
C PRO A 80 1.26 -7.88 -1.66
N VAL A 81 0.75 -6.66 -1.68
CA VAL A 81 1.00 -5.62 -0.69
C VAL A 81 -0.35 -5.07 -0.27
N PHE A 82 -0.61 -5.10 1.02
CA PHE A 82 -1.81 -4.54 1.62
C PHE A 82 -1.56 -3.09 2.02
N GLY A 83 -2.48 -2.19 1.68
CA GLY A 83 -2.41 -0.77 1.96
C GLY A 83 -3.58 -0.29 2.82
N ILE A 84 -3.30 0.62 3.75
CA ILE A 84 -4.28 1.37 4.55
C ILE A 84 -3.98 2.85 4.37
N ILE A 85 -4.99 3.65 4.06
CA ILE A 85 -4.87 5.09 3.89
C ILE A 85 -5.94 5.78 4.75
N GLN A 86 -5.54 6.64 5.68
CA GLN A 86 -6.46 7.57 6.31
C GLN A 86 -6.43 8.89 5.56
N ARG A 87 -7.59 9.29 5.02
CA ARG A 87 -7.72 10.46 4.13
C ARG A 87 -7.31 11.75 4.84
N PHE A 88 -7.83 11.93 6.05
CA PHE A 88 -7.57 13.08 6.91
C PHE A 88 -7.56 12.60 8.37
N ASP A 89 -6.49 12.88 9.09
CA ASP A 89 -6.48 12.84 10.54
C ASP A 89 -6.96 14.17 11.15
N GLU A 90 -7.00 14.22 12.48
CA GLU A 90 -7.38 15.40 13.26
C GLU A 90 -6.50 16.65 12.98
N ASN A 91 -5.30 16.45 12.43
CA ASN A 91 -4.36 17.50 12.05
C ASN A 91 -4.33 17.71 10.52
N ASN A 92 -5.33 17.21 9.79
CA ASN A 92 -5.47 17.27 8.34
C ASN A 92 -4.30 16.62 7.58
N LYS A 93 -3.60 15.67 8.22
CA LYS A 93 -2.51 14.90 7.64
C LYS A 93 -3.05 13.57 7.12
N LYS A 94 -2.48 13.15 5.99
CA LYS A 94 -2.77 11.87 5.35
C LYS A 94 -1.78 10.84 5.88
N LEU A 95 -2.29 9.78 6.50
CA LEU A 95 -1.48 8.67 6.97
C LEU A 95 -1.61 7.50 5.99
N VAL A 96 -0.49 6.81 5.76
CA VAL A 96 -0.42 5.65 4.87
C VAL A 96 0.35 4.56 5.57
N PHE A 97 -0.19 3.34 5.54
CA PHE A 97 0.49 2.13 5.95
C PHE A 97 0.49 1.13 4.80
N THR A 98 1.63 0.48 4.61
CA THR A 98 1.75 -0.61 3.64
C THR A 98 2.48 -1.78 4.26
N GLN A 99 2.01 -2.99 3.94
CA GLN A 99 2.61 -4.23 4.41
C GLN A 99 2.67 -5.25 3.29
N ILE A 100 3.86 -5.82 3.09
CA ILE A 100 4.02 -7.01 2.24
C ILE A 100 3.34 -8.17 2.96
N VAL A 101 2.43 -8.85 2.28
CA VAL A 101 1.68 -9.99 2.82
C VAL A 101 1.91 -11.23 1.95
N ASP A 102 1.78 -12.41 2.54
CA ASP A 102 1.92 -13.67 1.80
C ASP A 102 0.72 -13.92 0.89
N ASP A 103 -0.47 -13.56 1.36
CA ASP A 103 -1.70 -13.58 0.58
C ASP A 103 -2.71 -12.51 1.03
N CYS A 104 -3.71 -12.25 0.19
CA CYS A 104 -4.81 -11.34 0.49
C CYS A 104 -6.06 -12.10 0.96
N LYS A 105 -5.87 -13.17 1.75
CA LYS A 105 -6.99 -13.88 2.37
C LYS A 105 -7.47 -13.13 3.61
N LYS A 106 -8.73 -13.40 3.97
CA LYS A 106 -9.37 -12.90 5.18
C LYS A 106 -8.48 -13.10 6.42
N ASP A 107 -7.93 -14.30 6.60
CA ASP A 107 -7.17 -14.67 7.80
C ASP A 107 -5.83 -13.92 7.91
N THR A 108 -5.30 -13.43 6.78
CA THR A 108 -4.11 -12.58 6.75
C THR A 108 -4.47 -11.11 6.95
N LEU A 109 -5.50 -10.62 6.27
CA LEU A 109 -5.84 -9.20 6.25
C LEU A 109 -6.57 -8.72 7.53
N ILE A 110 -7.47 -9.53 8.09
CA ILE A 110 -8.25 -9.11 9.27
C ILE A 110 -7.37 -8.79 10.48
N PRO A 111 -6.39 -9.63 10.87
CA PRO A 111 -5.52 -9.32 12.01
C PRO A 111 -4.73 -8.02 11.80
N ILE A 112 -4.30 -7.74 10.57
CA ILE A 112 -3.60 -6.49 10.23
C ILE A 112 -4.53 -5.30 10.42
N ILE A 113 -5.76 -5.38 9.90
CA ILE A 113 -6.77 -4.33 10.03
C ILE A 113 -7.11 -4.11 11.52
N GLN A 114 -7.36 -5.16 12.29
CA GLN A 114 -7.65 -5.06 13.73
C GLN A 114 -6.51 -4.46 14.55
N GLY A 115 -5.26 -4.73 14.16
CA GLY A 115 -4.09 -4.17 14.82
C GLY A 115 -3.82 -2.71 14.46
N LYS A 116 -4.30 -2.24 13.29
CA LYS A 116 -3.98 -0.92 12.76
C LYS A 116 -5.16 0.05 12.71
N VAL A 117 -6.40 -0.40 12.64
CA VAL A 117 -7.58 0.45 12.46
C VAL A 117 -8.44 0.43 13.72
N GLU A 118 -8.91 1.58 14.17
CA GLU A 118 -9.85 1.68 15.30
C GLU A 118 -11.23 1.12 14.94
N LEU A 119 -11.91 0.45 15.89
CA LEU A 119 -13.25 -0.11 15.64
C LEU A 119 -14.31 0.95 15.31
N THR A 120 -14.10 2.18 15.79
CA THR A 120 -14.95 3.34 15.54
C THR A 120 -14.78 3.93 14.14
N ALA A 121 -13.72 3.52 13.42
CA ALA A 121 -13.39 4.04 12.10
C ALA A 121 -14.39 3.60 11.04
N THR A 122 -14.54 4.44 10.04
CA THR A 122 -15.28 4.16 8.82
C THR A 122 -14.32 3.56 7.79
N ILE A 123 -14.55 2.32 7.41
CA ILE A 123 -13.72 1.60 6.43
C ILE A 123 -14.37 1.68 5.06
N ASN A 124 -13.64 2.20 4.08
CA ASN A 124 -13.96 2.10 2.67
C ASN A 124 -13.07 1.00 2.06
N ALA A 125 -13.70 -0.02 1.50
CA ALA A 125 -13.00 -1.12 0.83
C ALA A 125 -13.63 -1.37 -0.54
N ASP A 126 -12.88 -2.01 -1.44
CA ASP A 126 -13.47 -2.60 -2.64
C ASP A 126 -14.50 -3.66 -2.28
N SER A 127 -15.44 -3.94 -3.18
CA SER A 127 -16.58 -4.87 -2.99
C SER A 127 -16.22 -6.35 -2.80
N TRP A 128 -15.06 -6.66 -2.23
CA TRP A 128 -14.66 -8.03 -1.94
C TRP A 128 -15.39 -8.62 -0.72
N LYS A 129 -16.03 -9.77 -0.94
CA LYS A 129 -16.58 -10.67 0.09
C LYS A 129 -15.66 -11.02 1.29
N SER A 130 -14.33 -10.89 1.21
CA SER A 130 -13.41 -11.23 2.30
C SER A 130 -13.51 -10.20 3.41
N TYR A 131 -13.95 -8.99 3.08
CA TYR A 131 -14.26 -7.92 4.02
C TYR A 131 -15.62 -8.09 4.69
N ASP A 132 -16.47 -9.03 4.27
CA ASP A 132 -17.75 -9.34 4.95
C ASP A 132 -17.52 -9.66 6.43
N ALA A 133 -16.40 -10.29 6.72
CA ALA A 133 -16.04 -10.65 8.07
C ALA A 133 -15.55 -9.47 8.93
N LEU A 134 -15.27 -8.29 8.36
CA LEU A 134 -14.98 -7.09 9.15
C LEU A 134 -16.19 -6.71 10.02
N VAL A 135 -17.41 -6.88 9.50
CA VAL A 135 -18.65 -6.66 10.27
C VAL A 135 -18.72 -7.64 11.45
N SER A 136 -18.36 -8.91 11.25
CA SER A 136 -18.38 -9.92 12.32
C SER A 136 -17.34 -9.70 13.42
N VAL A 137 -16.33 -8.85 13.17
CA VAL A 137 -15.28 -8.54 14.16
C VAL A 137 -15.40 -7.12 14.74
N GLY A 138 -16.54 -6.46 14.54
CA GLY A 138 -16.90 -5.21 15.20
C GLY A 138 -16.67 -3.93 14.40
N TYR A 139 -16.43 -4.01 13.08
CA TYR A 139 -16.42 -2.82 12.22
C TYR A 139 -17.82 -2.57 11.66
N ASP A 140 -18.57 -1.71 12.34
CA ASP A 140 -19.98 -1.43 11.98
C ASP A 140 -20.12 -0.52 10.75
N LYS A 141 -19.09 0.27 10.43
CA LYS A 141 -19.10 1.28 9.35
C LYS A 141 -18.25 0.86 8.16
N LEU A 142 -18.66 -0.22 7.49
CA LEU A 142 -18.01 -0.71 6.27
C LEU A 142 -18.75 -0.26 5.02
N PHE A 143 -18.13 0.58 4.20
CA PHE A 143 -18.61 0.99 2.88
C PHE A 143 -17.85 0.25 1.79
N ARG A 144 -18.58 -0.15 0.74
CA ARG A 144 -18.03 -0.86 -0.41
C ARG A 144 -18.08 0.01 -1.65
N VAL A 145 -16.94 0.14 -2.32
CA VAL A 145 -16.87 0.79 -3.63
C VAL A 145 -17.14 -0.24 -4.72
N ASN A 146 -18.30 -0.11 -5.38
CA ASN A 146 -18.64 -0.93 -6.54
C ASN A 146 -18.00 -0.33 -7.79
N HIS A 147 -16.95 -0.96 -8.31
CA HIS A 147 -16.32 -0.62 -9.60
C HIS A 147 -17.14 -1.04 -10.85
N GLY A 148 -18.47 -1.20 -10.70
CA GLY A 148 -19.37 -1.75 -11.71
C GLY A 148 -20.25 -0.72 -12.43
N LYS A 149 -19.85 0.54 -12.49
CA LYS A 149 -20.51 1.56 -13.32
C LYS A 149 -19.49 2.33 -14.15
#